data_AF-A0A0C9SD62-F1
#
_entry.id   AF-A0A0C9SD62-F1
#
_cell.length_a   1.000
_cell.length_b   1.000
_cell.length_c   1.000
_cell.angle_alpha   90.00
_cell.angle_beta   90.00
_cell.angle_gamma   90.00
#
_symmetry.space_group_name_H-M   'P 1'
#
loop_
_entity.id
_entity.type
_entity.pdbx_description
1 polymer ?
#
loop_
_entity_poly.entity_id
_entity_poly.type
_entity_poly.pdbx_seq_one_letter_code
_entity_poly.pdbx_strand_id
1 'polypeptide(L)'
;RMGRRIPKSRRHKKLKSVDPFRKDSGAPKPVDPRANRPPKSLEQEVPRSFHVLFDGMGDEEEPEKRRRKRRGAKNLITVQRSKMESEQRGMTRPLKPLPERLEQQPDETDDQFLKRLDHLAGRAFTEAAIENKFNVRVDRNEQGHTVVDPKGGDTLDENYGARKRQKRKLREQKLKEKKRQKMSARQQQNDFGHLQDQVAFGEVVHHPPAI
;
A
#
# COMPACT_ATOMS: atom_id res chain seq x y z
N ARG A 1 -13.01 -1.97 46.50
CA ARG A 1 -12.25 -3.15 46.01
C ARG A 1 -10.92 -2.67 45.43
N MET A 2 -9.80 -2.95 46.10
CA MET A 2 -8.46 -2.60 45.62
C MET A 2 -8.10 -3.47 44.40
N GLY A 3 -7.64 -2.84 43.31
CA GLY A 3 -7.28 -3.54 42.06
C GLY A 3 -6.11 -4.51 42.26
N ARG A 4 -6.14 -5.67 41.60
CA ARG A 4 -5.06 -6.67 41.65
C ARG A 4 -3.76 -6.08 41.06
N ARG A 5 -2.67 -6.16 41.83
CA ARG A 5 -1.32 -5.81 41.37
C ARG A 5 -0.84 -6.81 40.31
N ILE A 6 -0.60 -6.33 39.09
CA ILE A 6 0.02 -7.11 38.01
C ILE A 6 1.53 -7.23 38.30
N PRO A 7 2.11 -8.44 38.36
CA PRO A 7 3.54 -8.60 38.58
C PRO A 7 4.31 -8.09 37.37
N LYS A 8 5.27 -7.18 37.59
CA LYS A 8 6.16 -6.69 36.53
C LYS A 8 7.09 -7.82 36.07
N SER A 9 7.19 -8.03 34.76
CA SER A 9 8.07 -9.06 34.19
C SER A 9 9.55 -8.71 34.46
N ARG A 10 10.26 -9.61 35.15
CA ARG A 10 11.69 -9.45 35.44
C ARG A 10 12.49 -10.05 34.28
N ARG A 11 12.93 -9.18 33.35
CA ARG A 11 13.87 -9.41 32.22
C ARG A 11 13.34 -10.19 31.00
N HIS A 12 13.82 -9.76 29.83
CA HIS A 12 13.70 -10.44 28.56
C HIS A 12 14.13 -11.91 28.72
N LYS A 13 13.20 -12.85 28.57
CA LYS A 13 13.52 -14.27 28.49
C LYS A 13 14.21 -14.52 27.15
N LYS A 14 15.53 -14.35 27.08
CA LYS A 14 16.31 -15.11 26.10
C LYS A 14 15.91 -16.58 26.25
N LEU A 15 15.56 -17.24 25.15
CA LEU A 15 15.10 -18.64 25.11
C LEU A 15 16.17 -19.57 25.70
N LYS A 16 16.15 -19.69 27.02
CA LYS A 16 17.03 -20.55 27.81
C LYS A 16 16.81 -22.04 27.53
N SER A 17 15.74 -22.40 26.83
CA SER A 17 15.41 -23.79 26.49
C SER A 17 16.05 -24.27 25.18
N VAL A 18 16.63 -23.38 24.38
CA VAL A 18 17.21 -23.69 23.06
C VAL A 18 18.65 -23.18 22.99
N ASP A 19 19.39 -23.41 24.07
CA ASP A 19 20.84 -23.21 24.09
C ASP A 19 21.47 -24.60 24.23
N PRO A 20 22.07 -25.14 23.16
CA PRO A 20 22.65 -26.49 23.14
C PRO A 20 23.86 -26.64 24.07
N PHE A 21 24.37 -25.54 24.66
CA PHE A 21 25.48 -25.54 25.61
C PHE A 21 25.04 -25.42 27.07
N ARG A 22 23.73 -25.40 27.36
CA ARG A 22 23.25 -25.42 28.75
C ARG A 22 23.34 -26.83 29.30
N LYS A 23 23.99 -26.98 30.44
CA LYS A 23 24.18 -28.27 31.16
C LYS A 23 22.87 -29.02 31.46
N ASP A 24 21.73 -28.34 31.40
CA ASP A 24 20.40 -28.87 31.66
C ASP A 24 19.67 -29.35 30.39
N SER A 25 20.27 -29.19 29.19
CA SER A 25 19.67 -29.61 27.92
C SER A 25 19.71 -31.13 27.80
N GLY A 26 18.64 -31.79 28.23
CA GLY A 26 18.51 -33.25 28.24
C GLY A 26 18.37 -33.86 29.64
N ALA A 27 18.45 -33.06 30.71
CA ALA A 27 18.12 -33.54 32.04
C ALA A 27 16.63 -33.93 32.10
N PRO A 28 16.29 -35.16 32.55
CA PRO A 28 14.89 -35.53 32.72
C PRO A 28 14.26 -34.59 33.73
N LYS A 29 13.10 -34.02 33.39
CA LYS A 29 12.36 -33.16 34.31
C LYS A 29 12.03 -33.99 35.57
N PRO A 30 12.17 -33.43 36.77
CA PRO A 30 11.80 -34.14 37.99
C PRO A 30 10.33 -34.55 37.89
N VAL A 31 10.07 -35.84 38.02
CA VAL A 31 8.73 -36.41 38.01
C VAL A 31 7.99 -35.86 39.23
N ASP A 32 6.82 -35.24 39.02
CA ASP A 32 6.03 -34.70 40.11
C ASP A 32 5.52 -35.85 40.99
N PRO A 33 5.92 -35.95 42.27
CA PRO A 33 5.46 -37.01 43.17
C PRO A 33 3.95 -36.93 43.47
N ARG A 34 3.26 -35.88 43.02
CA ARG A 34 1.82 -35.72 43.11
C ARG A 34 1.06 -36.29 41.92
N ALA A 35 1.75 -36.74 40.86
CA ALA A 35 1.12 -37.25 39.65
C ALA A 35 0.21 -38.48 39.90
N ASN A 36 0.59 -39.34 40.86
CA ASN A 36 -0.15 -40.57 41.19
C ASN A 36 -1.06 -40.42 42.42
N ARG A 37 -1.31 -39.19 42.90
CA ARG A 37 -2.23 -39.00 44.02
C ARG A 37 -3.68 -39.13 43.54
N PRO A 38 -4.56 -39.74 44.35
CA PRO A 38 -5.98 -39.76 44.03
C PRO A 38 -6.51 -38.31 43.94
N PRO A 39 -7.49 -38.06 43.05
CA PRO A 39 -8.08 -36.73 42.90
C PRO A 39 -8.76 -36.30 44.21
N LYS A 40 -8.70 -34.99 44.51
CA LYS A 40 -9.28 -34.43 45.74
C LYS A 40 -10.80 -34.30 45.68
N SER A 41 -11.37 -34.25 44.48
CA SER A 41 -12.80 -34.15 44.19
C SER A 41 -13.11 -35.05 42.99
N LEU A 42 -14.31 -35.63 42.98
CA LEU A 42 -14.84 -36.36 41.82
C LEU A 42 -15.25 -35.39 40.68
N GLU A 43 -15.56 -34.14 41.03
CA GLU A 43 -15.79 -33.06 40.09
C GLU A 43 -14.44 -32.57 39.56
N GLN A 44 -14.21 -32.79 38.26
CA GLN A 44 -13.03 -32.34 37.55
C GLN A 44 -13.37 -31.05 36.80
N GLU A 45 -12.75 -29.94 37.18
CA GLU A 45 -12.85 -28.69 36.42
C GLU A 45 -12.28 -28.88 35.01
N VAL A 46 -13.05 -28.50 34.00
CA VAL A 46 -12.63 -28.57 32.61
C VAL A 46 -11.45 -27.61 32.39
N PRO A 47 -10.33 -28.06 31.78
CA PRO A 47 -9.20 -27.19 31.51
C PRO A 47 -9.61 -25.96 30.71
N ARG A 48 -9.09 -24.77 31.06
CA ARG A 48 -9.43 -23.51 30.36
C ARG A 48 -9.19 -23.55 28.85
N SER A 49 -8.23 -24.35 28.37
CA SER A 49 -7.99 -24.55 26.94
C SER A 49 -9.15 -25.22 26.22
N PHE A 50 -9.93 -26.06 26.92
CA PHE A 50 -11.15 -26.64 26.38
C PHE A 50 -12.25 -25.59 26.24
N HIS A 51 -12.41 -24.68 27.20
CA HIS A 51 -13.34 -23.56 27.06
C HIS A 51 -13.02 -22.69 25.84
N VAL A 52 -11.74 -22.48 25.51
CA VAL A 52 -11.37 -21.71 24.30
C VAL A 52 -11.81 -22.39 23.00
N LEU A 53 -11.95 -23.72 22.98
CA LEU A 53 -12.37 -24.47 21.79
C LEU A 53 -13.89 -24.57 21.66
N PHE A 54 -14.62 -24.53 22.79
CA PHE A 54 -16.08 -24.68 22.85
C PHE A 54 -16.81 -23.38 23.23
N ASP A 55 -16.11 -22.26 23.40
CA ASP A 55 -16.65 -20.90 23.54
C ASP A 55 -17.48 -20.57 22.28
N GLY A 56 -18.78 -20.88 22.34
CA GLY A 56 -19.74 -20.72 21.24
C GLY A 56 -20.63 -21.93 20.94
N MET A 57 -20.46 -23.08 21.62
CA MET A 57 -21.28 -24.28 21.43
C MET A 57 -22.27 -24.59 22.55
N GLY A 58 -22.31 -23.81 23.63
CA GLY A 58 -23.25 -23.99 24.74
C GLY A 58 -24.49 -23.10 24.63
N ASP A 59 -25.67 -23.65 24.92
CA ASP A 59 -26.96 -22.96 25.09
C ASP A 59 -27.01 -22.07 26.35
N GLU A 60 -25.93 -21.37 26.67
CA GLU A 60 -25.93 -20.30 27.66
C GLU A 60 -25.96 -18.97 26.92
N GLU A 61 -27.07 -18.22 27.11
CA GLU A 61 -27.37 -16.86 26.62
C GLU A 61 -26.40 -16.35 25.55
N GLU A 62 -26.85 -16.31 24.28
CA GLU A 62 -26.10 -15.73 23.15
C GLU A 62 -25.31 -14.52 23.67
N PRO A 63 -23.95 -14.59 23.70
CA PRO A 63 -23.18 -13.49 24.25
C PRO A 63 -23.52 -12.29 23.40
N GLU A 64 -24.21 -11.29 23.98
CA GLU A 64 -24.70 -10.11 23.29
C GLU A 64 -23.59 -9.66 22.36
N LYS A 65 -23.77 -9.89 21.05
CA LYS A 65 -22.75 -9.62 20.04
C LYS A 65 -22.51 -8.13 20.14
N ARG A 66 -21.48 -7.73 20.88
CA ARG A 66 -21.16 -6.33 21.16
C ARG A 66 -21.03 -5.67 19.80
N ARG A 67 -22.07 -4.98 19.35
CA ARG A 67 -22.11 -4.32 18.05
C ARG A 67 -21.02 -3.27 18.13
N ARG A 68 -19.89 -3.57 17.49
CA ARG A 68 -18.76 -2.63 17.46
C ARG A 68 -19.31 -1.33 16.89
N LYS A 69 -19.12 -0.23 17.62
CA LYS A 69 -19.58 1.09 17.16
C LYS A 69 -19.00 1.33 15.77
N ARG A 70 -19.88 1.51 14.78
CA ARG A 70 -19.47 1.86 13.42
C ARG A 70 -18.67 3.15 13.50
N ARG A 71 -17.44 3.14 12.95
CA ARG A 71 -16.66 4.36 12.82
C ARG A 71 -17.40 5.29 11.85
N GLY A 72 -17.44 6.58 12.18
CA GLY A 72 -17.96 7.59 11.24
C GLY A 72 -17.14 7.58 9.95
N ALA A 73 -17.74 7.96 8.83
CA ALA A 73 -17.16 7.93 7.48
C ALA A 73 -15.78 8.61 7.32
N LYS A 74 -15.33 9.39 8.30
CA LYS A 74 -14.07 10.12 8.31
C LYS A 74 -12.82 9.26 8.65
N ASN A 75 -12.99 7.98 9.01
CA ASN A 75 -11.88 7.12 9.45
C ASN A 75 -11.55 5.97 8.48
N LEU A 76 -12.08 5.97 7.26
CA LEU A 76 -11.80 4.92 6.27
C LEU A 76 -10.42 5.11 5.64
N ILE A 77 -9.64 4.04 5.58
CA ILE A 77 -8.32 4.05 4.97
C ILE A 77 -8.48 4.17 3.45
N THR A 78 -7.71 5.07 2.85
CA THR A 78 -7.58 5.22 1.40
C THR A 78 -6.12 5.05 1.01
N VAL A 79 -5.86 4.15 0.08
CA VAL A 79 -4.55 3.99 -0.58
C VAL A 79 -4.67 4.52 -2.01
N GLN A 80 -3.86 5.52 -2.34
CA GLN A 80 -3.78 6.08 -3.68
C GLN A 80 -2.41 5.77 -4.28
N ARG A 81 -2.42 5.50 -5.59
CA ARG A 81 -1.19 5.31 -6.35
C ARG A 81 -0.38 6.60 -6.38
N SER A 82 0.93 6.51 -6.15
CA SER A 82 1.78 7.70 -6.20
C SER A 82 1.96 8.15 -7.65
N LYS A 83 1.82 9.46 -7.91
CA LYS A 83 2.08 10.06 -9.24
C LYS A 83 3.53 9.91 -9.71
N MET A 84 4.43 9.49 -8.80
CA MET A 84 5.85 9.29 -9.04
C MET A 84 6.21 7.88 -9.49
N GLU A 85 5.23 6.98 -9.68
CA GLU A 85 5.44 5.69 -10.34
C GLU A 85 5.76 5.88 -11.83
N SER A 86 6.97 6.35 -12.05
CA SER A 86 7.64 6.35 -13.33
C SER A 86 8.27 4.99 -13.56
N GLU A 87 8.33 4.59 -14.82
CA GLU A 87 9.05 3.39 -15.24
C GLU A 87 10.49 3.47 -14.73
N GLN A 88 10.84 2.51 -13.89
CA GLN A 88 12.18 2.37 -13.36
C GLN A 88 13.12 1.85 -14.45
N ARG A 89 14.42 2.12 -14.29
CA ARG A 89 15.44 1.58 -15.21
C ARG A 89 15.39 0.04 -15.12
N GLY A 90 15.43 -0.64 -16.26
CA GLY A 90 15.35 -2.11 -16.32
C GLY A 90 13.93 -2.66 -16.46
N MET A 91 12.90 -1.81 -16.51
CA MET A 91 11.54 -2.26 -16.85
C MET A 91 11.43 -2.61 -18.34
N THR A 92 11.30 -3.90 -18.62
CA THR A 92 11.09 -4.44 -19.98
C THR A 92 9.60 -4.60 -20.32
N ARG A 93 8.71 -4.54 -19.32
CA ARG A 93 7.27 -4.72 -19.47
C ARG A 93 6.47 -3.47 -19.09
N PRO A 94 5.31 -3.23 -19.71
CA PRO A 94 4.38 -2.19 -19.28
C PRO A 94 3.87 -2.47 -17.86
N LEU A 95 3.57 -1.40 -17.12
CA LEU A 95 2.91 -1.51 -15.82
C LEU A 95 1.52 -2.11 -16.01
N LYS A 96 1.20 -3.13 -15.21
CA LYS A 96 -0.15 -3.70 -15.19
C LYS A 96 -1.19 -2.65 -14.80
N PRO A 97 -2.41 -2.71 -15.36
CA PRO A 97 -3.50 -1.87 -14.93
C PRO A 97 -3.91 -2.28 -13.51
N LEU A 98 -3.51 -1.45 -12.53
CA LEU A 98 -3.95 -1.55 -11.15
C LEU A 98 -4.99 -0.46 -10.89
N PRO A 99 -5.96 -0.69 -9.98
CA PRO A 99 -6.90 0.35 -9.57
C PRO A 99 -6.13 1.56 -9.04
N GLU A 100 -6.52 2.76 -9.49
CA GLU A 100 -5.86 4.01 -9.11
C GLU A 100 -5.98 4.29 -7.60
N ARG A 101 -7.11 3.89 -7.03
CA ARG A 101 -7.47 4.10 -5.64
C ARG A 101 -8.08 2.82 -5.06
N LEU A 102 -7.61 2.45 -3.88
CA LEU A 102 -8.16 1.37 -3.07
C LEU A 102 -8.69 1.96 -1.77
N GLU A 103 -9.99 1.83 -1.57
CA GLU A 103 -10.68 2.32 -0.38
C GLU A 103 -11.12 1.14 0.49
N GLN A 104 -11.06 1.35 1.80
CA GLN A 104 -11.66 0.46 2.79
C GLN A 104 -13.18 0.54 2.68
N GLN A 105 -13.84 -0.61 2.66
CA GLN A 105 -15.31 -0.65 2.62
C GLN A 105 -15.92 -0.25 3.98
N PRO A 106 -17.14 0.33 4.01
CA PRO A 106 -17.76 0.77 5.26
C PRO A 106 -17.92 -0.33 6.33
N ASP A 107 -18.12 -1.57 5.89
CA ASP A 107 -18.28 -2.74 6.77
C ASP A 107 -16.97 -3.55 6.94
N GLU A 108 -15.85 -3.09 6.39
CA GLU A 108 -14.54 -3.75 6.48
C GLU A 108 -13.70 -3.21 7.64
N THR A 109 -13.13 -4.10 8.45
CA THR A 109 -12.19 -3.71 9.52
C THR A 109 -10.80 -3.35 8.96
N ASP A 110 -10.03 -2.54 9.70
CA ASP A 110 -8.69 -2.11 9.27
C ASP A 110 -7.79 -3.32 8.94
N ASP A 111 -7.83 -4.36 9.77
CA ASP A 111 -7.07 -5.60 9.56
C ASP A 111 -7.53 -6.37 8.32
N GLN A 112 -8.85 -6.42 8.05
CA GLN A 112 -9.38 -7.06 6.84
C GLN A 112 -8.95 -6.30 5.59
N PHE A 113 -8.98 -4.97 5.63
CA PHE A 113 -8.49 -4.12 4.55
C PHE A 113 -7.01 -4.36 4.26
N LEU A 114 -6.17 -4.40 5.30
CA LEU A 114 -4.74 -4.68 5.15
C LEU A 114 -4.48 -6.09 4.59
N LYS A 115 -5.23 -7.10 5.04
CA LYS A 115 -5.14 -8.46 4.46
C LYS A 115 -5.58 -8.49 3.00
N ARG A 116 -6.63 -7.75 2.63
CA ARG A 116 -7.07 -7.62 1.24
C ARG A 116 -5.99 -6.98 0.36
N LEU A 117 -5.30 -5.96 0.86
CA LEU A 117 -4.14 -5.35 0.19
C LEU A 117 -2.98 -6.35 0.04
N ASP A 118 -2.66 -7.09 1.09
CA ASP A 118 -1.61 -8.11 1.07
C ASP A 118 -1.91 -9.21 0.05
N HIS A 119 -3.15 -9.70 -0.01
CA HIS A 119 -3.58 -10.65 -1.04
C HIS A 119 -3.48 -10.09 -2.46
N LEU A 120 -3.80 -8.80 -2.67
CA LEU A 120 -3.65 -8.15 -3.97
C LEU A 120 -2.18 -8.09 -4.38
N ALA A 121 -1.30 -7.69 -3.47
CA ALA A 121 0.14 -7.63 -3.68
C ALA A 121 0.73 -9.02 -3.95
N GLY A 122 0.42 -10.00 -3.09
CA GLY A 122 0.80 -11.40 -3.25
C GLY A 122 0.38 -11.97 -4.61
N ARG A 123 -0.86 -11.69 -5.03
CA ARG A 123 -1.34 -12.09 -6.36
C ARG A 123 -0.50 -11.44 -7.48
N ALA A 124 -0.21 -10.15 -7.40
CA ALA A 124 0.64 -9.48 -8.39
C ALA A 124 2.05 -10.09 -8.49
N PHE A 125 2.66 -10.47 -7.36
CA PHE A 125 3.95 -11.16 -7.34
C PHE A 125 3.86 -12.55 -7.97
N THR A 126 2.83 -13.33 -7.64
CA THR A 126 2.65 -14.67 -8.24
C THR A 126 2.40 -14.60 -9.74
N GLU A 127 1.62 -13.64 -10.20
CA GLU A 127 1.39 -13.42 -11.63
C GLU A 127 2.71 -13.06 -12.33
N ALA A 128 3.48 -12.11 -11.79
CA ALA A 128 4.79 -11.76 -12.36
C ALA A 128 5.75 -12.95 -12.43
N ALA A 129 5.75 -13.82 -11.41
CA ALA A 129 6.56 -15.03 -11.40
C ALA A 129 6.14 -16.03 -12.50
N ILE A 130 4.83 -16.21 -12.71
CA ILE A 130 4.28 -17.06 -13.77
C ILE A 130 4.61 -16.48 -15.14
N GLU A 131 4.41 -15.18 -15.35
CA GLU A 131 4.73 -14.48 -16.59
C GLU A 131 6.20 -14.57 -16.96
N ASN A 132 7.10 -14.53 -15.97
CA ASN A 132 8.54 -14.70 -16.20
C ASN A 132 8.89 -16.16 -16.50
N LYS A 133 8.32 -17.11 -15.76
CA LYS A 133 8.62 -18.53 -15.90
C LYS A 133 8.15 -19.11 -17.24
N PHE A 134 6.99 -18.70 -17.71
CA PHE A 134 6.36 -19.24 -18.91
C PHE A 134 6.36 -18.27 -20.10
N ASN A 135 6.96 -17.09 -19.93
CA ASN A 135 7.00 -16.02 -20.93
C ASN A 135 5.61 -15.68 -21.53
N VAL A 136 4.58 -15.65 -20.67
CA VAL A 136 3.21 -15.28 -21.03
C VAL A 136 2.84 -13.95 -20.39
N ARG A 137 1.79 -13.29 -20.87
CA ARG A 137 1.18 -12.15 -20.19
C ARG A 137 -0.12 -12.58 -19.54
N VAL A 138 -0.27 -12.28 -18.25
CA VAL A 138 -1.45 -12.65 -17.46
C VAL A 138 -2.21 -11.37 -17.11
N ASP A 139 -3.29 -11.11 -17.84
CA ASP A 139 -4.19 -9.98 -17.61
C ASP A 139 -5.52 -10.48 -17.02
N ARG A 140 -6.33 -9.52 -16.54
CA ARG A 140 -7.67 -9.81 -16.03
C ARG A 140 -8.69 -8.99 -16.80
N ASN A 141 -9.77 -9.65 -17.20
CA ASN A 141 -10.91 -8.99 -17.80
C ASN A 141 -11.71 -8.22 -16.75
N GLU A 142 -12.59 -7.32 -17.21
CA GLU A 142 -13.50 -6.54 -16.36
C GLU A 142 -14.40 -7.43 -15.49
N GLN A 143 -14.68 -8.66 -15.95
CA GLN A 143 -15.45 -9.68 -15.22
C GLN A 143 -14.62 -10.47 -14.19
N GLY A 144 -13.32 -10.19 -14.05
CA GLY A 144 -12.43 -10.85 -13.10
C GLY A 144 -11.83 -12.18 -13.58
N HIS A 145 -12.16 -12.63 -14.79
CA HIS A 145 -11.54 -13.80 -15.42
C HIS A 145 -10.08 -13.53 -15.82
N THR A 146 -9.23 -14.53 -15.63
CA THR A 146 -7.82 -14.48 -16.03
C THR A 146 -7.70 -14.78 -17.52
N VAL A 147 -7.14 -13.84 -18.28
CA VAL A 147 -6.79 -14.03 -19.69
C VAL A 147 -5.29 -14.17 -19.79
N VAL A 148 -4.85 -15.25 -20.45
CA VAL A 148 -3.43 -15.54 -20.67
C VAL A 148 -3.14 -15.34 -22.14
N ASP A 149 -2.33 -14.32 -22.44
CA ASP A 149 -1.90 -14.05 -23.79
C ASP A 149 -0.56 -14.76 -24.05
N PRO A 150 -0.53 -15.76 -24.95
CA PRO A 150 0.70 -16.49 -25.28
C PRO A 150 1.71 -15.63 -26.04
N LYS A 151 1.26 -14.51 -26.64
CA LYS A 151 2.11 -13.56 -27.37
C LYS A 151 2.79 -12.52 -26.48
N GLY A 152 2.65 -12.61 -25.15
CA GLY A 152 3.21 -11.67 -24.20
C GLY A 152 4.74 -11.74 -24.01
N GLY A 153 5.39 -12.81 -24.51
CA GLY A 153 6.81 -13.09 -24.26
C GLY A 153 7.81 -12.72 -25.35
N ASP A 154 7.48 -12.95 -26.62
CA ASP A 154 8.48 -12.89 -27.71
C ASP A 154 8.63 -11.51 -28.37
N THR A 155 7.85 -10.52 -27.94
CA THR A 155 8.10 -9.10 -28.25
C THR A 155 8.24 -8.29 -26.97
N LEU A 156 8.95 -8.86 -26.00
CA LEU A 156 9.62 -8.07 -24.97
C LEU A 156 10.56 -7.09 -25.68
N ASP A 157 10.05 -5.91 -26.00
CA ASP A 157 10.88 -4.78 -26.40
C ASP A 157 11.82 -4.53 -25.22
N GLU A 158 13.05 -5.07 -25.30
CA GLU A 158 14.09 -4.89 -24.28
C GLU A 158 14.27 -3.39 -23.96
N ASN A 159 13.93 -2.55 -24.93
CA ASN A 159 13.97 -1.11 -24.86
C ASN A 159 12.62 -0.45 -24.57
N TYR A 160 11.57 -1.17 -24.15
CA TYR A 160 10.25 -0.61 -23.86
C TYR A 160 10.35 0.59 -22.89
N GLY A 161 10.99 0.38 -21.75
CA GLY A 161 11.21 1.42 -20.75
C GLY A 161 12.12 2.55 -21.26
N ALA A 162 13.12 2.23 -22.09
CA ALA A 162 13.99 3.24 -22.70
C ALA A 162 13.25 4.13 -23.70
N ARG A 163 12.48 3.53 -24.62
CA ARG A 163 11.68 4.21 -25.65
C ARG A 163 10.62 5.11 -25.04
N LYS A 164 9.91 4.63 -24.02
CA LYS A 164 8.88 5.43 -23.35
C LYS A 164 9.48 6.58 -22.53
N ARG A 165 10.64 6.36 -21.89
CA ARG A 165 11.42 7.42 -21.24
C ARG A 165 11.90 8.48 -22.24
N GLN A 166 12.38 8.08 -23.41
CA GLN A 166 12.74 9.01 -24.49
C GLN A 166 11.53 9.82 -24.97
N LYS A 167 10.39 9.17 -25.22
CA LYS A 167 9.13 9.84 -25.60
C LYS A 167 8.69 10.86 -24.55
N ARG A 168 8.84 10.53 -23.25
CA ARG A 168 8.56 11.46 -22.15
C ARG A 168 9.52 12.66 -22.15
N LYS A 169 10.83 12.44 -22.25
CA LYS A 169 11.83 13.53 -22.34
C LYS A 169 11.51 14.47 -23.50
N LEU A 170 11.16 13.92 -24.66
CA LEU A 170 10.79 14.70 -25.84
C LEU A 170 9.52 15.52 -25.61
N ARG A 171 8.52 14.97 -24.92
CA ARG A 171 7.30 15.71 -24.52
C ARG A 171 7.61 16.85 -23.54
N GLU A 172 8.46 16.59 -22.55
CA GLU A 172 8.88 17.61 -21.58
C GLU A 172 9.69 18.74 -22.26
N GLN A 173 10.58 18.40 -23.19
CA GLN A 173 11.31 19.37 -24.00
C GLN A 173 10.36 20.23 -24.84
N LYS A 174 9.43 19.63 -25.59
CA LYS A 174 8.41 20.36 -26.36
C LYS A 174 7.58 21.29 -25.48
N LEU A 175 7.21 20.85 -24.27
CA LEU A 175 6.45 21.68 -23.34
C LEU A 175 7.27 22.89 -22.85
N LYS A 176 8.56 22.67 -22.56
CA LYS A 176 9.50 23.71 -22.14
C LYS A 176 9.76 24.72 -23.26
N GLU A 177 9.91 24.24 -24.49
CA GLU A 177 10.07 25.08 -25.68
C GLU A 177 8.82 25.93 -25.95
N LYS A 178 7.62 25.35 -25.92
CA LYS A 178 6.36 26.10 -26.03
C LYS A 178 6.23 27.18 -24.95
N LYS A 179 6.66 26.89 -23.71
CA LYS A 179 6.68 27.90 -22.65
C LYS A 179 7.66 29.03 -22.96
N ARG A 180 8.86 28.71 -23.46
CA ARG A 180 9.85 29.72 -23.88
C ARG A 180 9.32 30.60 -25.02
N GLN A 181 8.73 30.01 -26.05
CA GLN A 181 8.11 30.76 -27.16
C GLN A 181 6.97 31.67 -26.70
N LYS A 182 6.13 31.22 -25.77
CA LYS A 182 5.10 32.08 -25.18
C LYS A 182 5.68 33.24 -24.39
N MET A 183 6.77 33.02 -23.65
CA MET A 183 7.45 34.09 -22.90
C MET A 183 8.11 35.09 -23.85
N SER A 184 8.77 34.64 -24.91
CA SER A 184 9.39 35.52 -25.92
C SER A 184 8.34 36.29 -26.71
N ALA A 185 7.23 35.66 -27.11
CA ALA A 185 6.12 36.35 -27.77
C ALA A 185 5.49 37.41 -26.85
N ARG A 186 5.35 37.13 -25.56
CA ARG A 186 4.86 38.09 -24.58
C ARG A 186 5.85 39.24 -24.33
N GLN A 187 7.16 38.98 -24.40
CA GLN A 187 8.18 40.05 -24.37
C GLN A 187 8.12 40.91 -25.63
N GLN A 188 8.00 40.32 -26.82
CA GLN A 188 7.86 41.06 -28.07
C GLN A 188 6.58 41.91 -28.13
N GLN A 189 5.47 41.45 -27.55
CA GLN A 189 4.25 42.26 -27.46
C GLN A 189 4.34 43.43 -26.47
N ASN A 190 5.27 43.37 -25.51
CA ASN A 190 5.51 44.45 -24.56
C ASN A 190 6.61 45.42 -25.02
N ASP A 191 7.26 45.14 -26.16
CA ASP A 191 8.26 46.03 -26.76
C ASP A 191 7.55 47.13 -27.57
N PHE A 192 7.09 48.19 -26.90
CA PHE A 192 6.54 49.40 -27.52
C PHE A 192 7.62 50.28 -28.19
N GLY A 193 8.84 49.79 -28.37
CA GLY A 193 9.94 50.54 -29.00
C GLY A 193 9.64 50.97 -30.43
N HIS A 194 8.70 50.30 -31.11
CA HIS A 194 8.20 50.65 -32.44
C HIS A 194 7.04 51.66 -32.44
N LEU A 195 6.49 52.00 -31.27
CA LEU A 195 5.40 52.95 -31.06
C LEU A 195 5.90 54.34 -30.60
N GLN A 196 7.18 54.64 -30.85
CA GLN A 196 7.73 55.97 -30.54
C GLN A 196 7.48 56.93 -31.70
N ASP A 197 6.66 57.95 -31.45
CA ASP A 197 6.48 59.05 -32.38
C ASP A 197 7.75 59.91 -32.41
N GLN A 198 8.28 60.15 -33.60
CA GLN A 198 9.42 61.04 -33.81
C GLN A 198 8.91 62.47 -33.94
N VAL A 199 8.96 63.22 -32.84
CA VAL A 199 8.48 64.61 -32.77
C VAL A 199 9.62 65.57 -33.14
N ALA A 200 9.36 66.46 -34.08
CA ALA A 200 10.35 67.47 -34.51
C ALA A 200 10.34 68.70 -33.59
N PHE A 201 11.47 69.42 -33.53
CA PHE A 201 11.59 70.62 -32.68
C PHE A 201 10.60 71.72 -33.14
N GLY A 202 9.64 72.05 -32.28
CA GLY A 202 8.58 73.03 -32.54
C GLY A 202 7.18 72.44 -32.68
N GLU A 203 7.03 71.11 -32.70
CA GLU A 203 5.74 70.44 -32.72
C GLU A 203 5.12 70.36 -31.31
N VAL A 204 3.86 70.76 -31.17
CA VAL A 204 3.14 70.80 -29.89
C VAL A 204 2.22 69.57 -29.79
N VAL A 205 2.53 68.66 -28.88
CA VAL A 205 1.74 67.45 -28.65
C VAL A 205 0.59 67.76 -27.69
N HIS A 206 -0.65 67.49 -28.11
CA HIS A 206 -1.83 67.67 -27.28
C HIS A 206 -1.98 66.52 -26.27
N HIS A 207 -2.32 66.86 -25.02
CA HIS A 207 -2.61 65.86 -24.00
C HIS A 207 -3.89 65.08 -24.34
N PRO A 208 -3.99 63.78 -24.02
CA PRO A 208 -5.24 63.06 -24.19
C PRO A 208 -6.33 63.65 -23.29
N PRO A 209 -7.61 63.63 -23.71
CA PRO A 209 -8.72 64.13 -22.91
C PRO A 209 -8.86 63.30 -21.62
N ALA A 210 -9.04 63.97 -20.49
CA ALA A 210 -9.32 63.32 -19.22
C ALA A 210 -10.80 62.87 -19.19
N ILE A 211 -11.02 61.60 -18.83
CA ILE A 211 -12.35 61.07 -18.47
C ILE A 211 -12.51 61.16 -16.96
#